data_AF-A0A7V7DQU9-F1
#
_entry.id   AF-A0A7V7DQU9-F1
#
_cell.length_a   1.000
_cell.length_b   1.000
_cell.length_c   1.000
_cell.angle_alpha   90.00
_cell.angle_beta   90.00
_cell.angle_gamma   90.00
#
_symmetry.space_group_name_H-M   'P 1'
#
loop_
_entity.id
_entity.type
_entity.pdbx_description
1 polymer ?
#
loop_
_entity_poly.entity_id
_entity_poly.type
_entity_poly.pdbx_seq_one_letter_code
_entity_poly.pdbx_strand_id
1 'polypeptide(L)'
;MLLSLLLPAILFGQTNAVDFYCRGLSRQTNNDTPGAIADFTRAIELNPKYIEAIKDRGNAKASKGDLAGALADYNLALEIDPRYARAYNNRGLIQQCKGNLDGALADFNRAIELDSTLSQAYFNRAGVRYARHDLDGASADYARTIELDPKSASAAYNSLGDIKSDKNDFAGAGKDYSQAIELNPKNAKAYNGRGYGKQVQGDLDGAIADYNLAIQINDQSPLFHMNRGNARQAKGDLSGAIADFTRVMELDPKSVYACFNRGVCYYQSQNWTNALADLQYRCRLNASGGDFPRLYVWVLRTRLNQRVPADQELADYLDRRQSGPPDAWFEKVADHVLGKIGESVLFAGADSTDAETKKSRLGDAYYFAGMKRLFAGDEAVAADYFHKCLAAEDRTYVEYLFASTELQRMRK
;
A
#
# COMPACT_ATOMS: atom_id res chain seq x y z
N MET A 1 28.74 -58.26 -64.77
CA MET A 1 28.77 -56.84 -65.20
C MET A 1 27.36 -56.29 -64.99
N LEU A 2 27.23 -55.09 -64.42
CA LEU A 2 26.01 -54.39 -63.92
C LEU A 2 25.62 -54.74 -62.46
N LEU A 3 26.00 -53.96 -61.43
CA LEU A 3 25.62 -52.61 -60.96
C LEU A 3 24.16 -52.48 -60.45
N SER A 4 24.03 -52.40 -59.12
CA SER A 4 23.00 -51.65 -58.36
C SER A 4 23.51 -51.47 -56.90
N LEU A 5 24.21 -50.36 -56.58
CA LEU A 5 23.71 -49.09 -56.01
C LEU A 5 22.85 -49.29 -54.74
N LEU A 6 23.44 -49.19 -53.54
CA LEU A 6 23.59 -47.99 -52.69
C LEU A 6 22.28 -47.46 -52.08
N LEU A 7 22.13 -47.64 -50.77
CA LEU A 7 21.71 -46.61 -49.80
C LEU A 7 21.85 -47.13 -48.36
N PRO A 8 22.83 -46.66 -47.55
CA PRO A 8 22.73 -46.72 -46.10
C PRO A 8 21.89 -45.54 -45.60
N ALA A 9 20.89 -45.90 -44.79
CA ALA A 9 20.27 -45.16 -43.71
C ALA A 9 20.56 -43.65 -43.60
N ILE A 10 19.49 -42.88 -43.72
CA ILE A 10 19.36 -41.51 -43.22
C ILE A 10 19.75 -41.49 -41.73
N LEU A 11 20.86 -40.83 -41.40
CA LEU A 11 21.18 -40.41 -40.03
C LEU A 11 20.18 -39.33 -39.62
N PHE A 12 19.10 -39.70 -38.94
CA PHE A 12 18.38 -38.76 -38.07
C PHE A 12 19.24 -38.54 -36.81
N GLY A 13 19.55 -37.28 -36.53
CA GLY A 13 20.52 -36.85 -35.53
C GLY A 13 20.23 -37.37 -34.12
N GLN A 14 21.29 -37.76 -33.41
CA GLN A 14 21.23 -38.07 -31.99
C GLN A 14 20.87 -36.79 -31.21
N THR A 15 19.61 -36.67 -30.79
CA THR A 15 19.19 -35.64 -29.83
C THR A 15 19.94 -35.82 -28.53
N ASN A 16 20.77 -34.85 -28.16
CA ASN A 16 21.56 -34.87 -26.92
C ASN A 16 20.90 -34.00 -25.83
N ALA A 17 21.47 -34.00 -24.62
CA ALA A 17 20.92 -33.23 -23.48
C ALA A 17 20.82 -31.71 -23.76
N VAL A 18 21.71 -31.16 -24.60
CA VAL A 18 21.73 -29.74 -24.96
C VAL A 18 20.52 -29.39 -25.84
N ASP A 19 20.13 -30.27 -26.77
CA ASP A 19 18.97 -30.03 -27.65
C ASP A 19 17.67 -29.89 -26.84
N PHE A 20 17.46 -30.79 -25.88
CA PHE A 20 16.33 -30.71 -24.97
C PHE A 20 16.39 -29.46 -24.09
N TYR A 21 17.56 -29.11 -23.56
CA TYR A 21 17.72 -27.88 -22.78
C TYR A 21 17.38 -26.62 -23.60
N CYS A 22 17.92 -26.48 -24.81
CA CYS A 22 17.62 -25.36 -25.71
C CYS A 22 16.13 -25.28 -26.07
N ARG A 23 15.48 -26.42 -26.31
CA ARG A 23 14.03 -26.47 -26.55
C ARG A 23 13.23 -26.09 -25.31
N GLY A 24 13.67 -26.52 -24.12
CA GLY A 24 13.10 -26.13 -22.83
C GLY A 24 13.15 -24.62 -22.61
N LEU A 25 14.28 -23.97 -22.89
CA LEU A 25 14.41 -22.51 -22.84
C LEU A 25 13.44 -21.84 -23.82
N SER A 26 13.34 -22.34 -25.06
CA SER A 26 12.41 -21.81 -26.06
C SER A 26 10.95 -21.91 -25.61
N ARG A 27 10.54 -23.05 -25.04
CA ARG A 27 9.20 -23.23 -24.47
C ARG A 27 8.92 -22.28 -23.32
N GLN A 28 9.90 -22.08 -22.45
CA GLN A 28 9.79 -21.11 -21.35
C GLN A 28 9.60 -19.69 -21.87
N THR A 29 10.32 -19.28 -22.93
CA THR A 29 10.10 -17.97 -23.56
C THR A 29 8.72 -17.83 -24.22
N ASN A 30 8.11 -18.94 -24.63
CA ASN A 30 6.75 -18.99 -25.18
C ASN A 30 5.67 -19.22 -24.10
N ASN A 31 6.01 -19.09 -22.82
CA ASN A 31 5.15 -19.34 -21.66
C ASN A 31 4.61 -20.78 -21.54
N ASP A 32 5.14 -21.75 -22.30
CA ASP A 32 4.87 -23.18 -22.14
C ASP A 32 5.71 -23.75 -20.99
N THR A 33 5.35 -23.37 -19.76
CA THR A 33 6.04 -23.81 -18.54
C THR A 33 5.99 -25.34 -18.37
N PRO A 34 4.86 -26.04 -18.57
CA PRO A 34 4.82 -27.51 -18.48
C PRO A 34 5.74 -28.19 -19.50
N GLY A 35 5.76 -27.72 -20.75
CA GLY A 35 6.63 -28.28 -21.78
C GLY A 35 8.10 -27.97 -21.53
N ALA A 36 8.43 -26.81 -20.96
CA ALA A 36 9.80 -26.48 -20.53
C ALA A 36 10.29 -27.44 -19.44
N ILE A 37 9.47 -27.70 -18.41
CA ILE A 37 9.80 -28.65 -17.33
C ILE A 37 10.06 -30.06 -17.88
N ALA A 38 9.24 -30.51 -18.84
CA ALA A 38 9.41 -31.82 -19.47
C ALA A 38 10.74 -31.92 -20.24
N ASP A 39 11.08 -30.89 -21.01
CA ASP A 39 12.32 -30.84 -21.77
C ASP A 39 13.55 -30.73 -20.88
N PHE A 40 13.53 -29.90 -19.83
CA PHE A 40 14.60 -29.87 -18.85
C PHE A 40 14.77 -31.20 -18.12
N THR A 41 13.66 -31.87 -17.78
CA THR A 41 13.70 -33.21 -17.19
C THR A 41 14.41 -34.19 -18.12
N ARG A 42 14.09 -34.16 -19.42
CA ARG A 42 14.75 -35.02 -20.39
C ARG A 42 16.24 -34.69 -20.56
N ALA A 43 16.61 -33.41 -20.51
CA ALA A 43 18.02 -32.99 -20.50
C ALA A 43 18.77 -33.54 -19.28
N ILE A 44 18.14 -33.52 -18.10
CA ILE A 44 18.70 -34.05 -16.84
C ILE A 44 18.80 -35.58 -16.86
N GLU A 45 17.82 -36.28 -17.43
CA GLU A 45 17.90 -37.75 -17.61
C GLU A 45 19.07 -38.16 -18.50
N LEU A 46 19.34 -37.38 -19.55
CA LEU A 46 20.46 -37.61 -20.47
C LEU A 46 21.81 -37.17 -19.89
N ASN A 47 21.82 -36.15 -19.03
CA ASN A 47 23.00 -35.70 -18.30
C ASN A 47 22.61 -35.27 -16.86
N PRO A 48 22.72 -36.18 -15.87
CA PRO A 48 22.33 -35.90 -14.49
C PRO A 48 23.13 -34.80 -13.80
N LYS A 49 24.28 -34.40 -14.36
CA LYS A 49 25.12 -33.31 -13.84
C LYS A 49 24.92 -31.98 -14.56
N TYR A 50 23.88 -31.88 -15.40
CA TYR A 50 23.59 -30.65 -16.15
C TYR A 50 22.96 -29.56 -15.26
N ILE A 51 23.80 -28.89 -14.46
CA ILE A 51 23.40 -27.92 -13.44
C ILE A 51 22.47 -26.83 -13.99
N GLU A 52 22.75 -26.28 -15.18
CA GLU A 52 21.88 -25.25 -15.78
C GLU A 52 20.46 -25.77 -16.04
N ALA A 53 20.32 -27.00 -16.58
CA ALA A 53 19.02 -27.62 -16.80
C ALA A 53 18.28 -27.92 -15.48
N ILE A 54 19.01 -28.34 -14.43
CA ILE A 54 18.45 -28.57 -13.09
C ILE A 54 17.92 -27.25 -12.52
N LYS A 55 18.74 -26.20 -12.53
CA LYS A 55 18.35 -24.88 -12.02
C LYS A 55 17.20 -24.28 -12.83
N ASP A 56 17.16 -24.41 -14.16
CA ASP A 56 16.05 -23.88 -14.96
C ASP A 56 14.76 -24.69 -14.83
N ARG A 57 14.85 -26.01 -14.60
CA ARG A 57 13.69 -26.79 -14.16
C ARG A 57 13.17 -26.30 -12.81
N GLY A 58 14.08 -26.01 -11.88
CA GLY A 58 13.72 -25.42 -10.59
C GLY A 58 13.00 -24.08 -10.75
N ASN A 59 13.51 -23.19 -11.61
CA ASN A 59 12.89 -21.91 -11.93
C ASN A 59 11.47 -22.08 -12.51
N ALA A 60 11.31 -23.00 -13.45
CA ALA A 60 10.02 -23.29 -14.08
C ALA A 60 9.01 -23.95 -13.12
N LYS A 61 9.47 -24.79 -12.18
CA LYS A 61 8.62 -25.31 -11.10
C LYS A 61 8.18 -24.20 -10.15
N ALA A 62 9.10 -23.31 -9.77
CA ALA A 62 8.80 -22.17 -8.91
C ALA A 62 7.74 -21.23 -9.54
N SER A 63 7.85 -20.94 -10.84
CA SER A 63 6.87 -20.10 -11.54
C SER A 63 5.47 -20.74 -11.61
N LYS A 64 5.38 -22.07 -11.58
CA LYS A 64 4.12 -22.81 -11.47
C LYS A 64 3.61 -22.96 -10.03
N GLY A 65 4.35 -22.45 -9.03
CA GLY A 65 4.01 -22.57 -7.61
C GLY A 65 4.46 -23.89 -6.96
N ASP A 66 5.17 -24.77 -7.67
CA ASP A 66 5.79 -25.97 -7.09
C ASP A 66 7.10 -25.59 -6.36
N LEU A 67 6.95 -24.95 -5.21
CA LEU A 67 8.07 -24.49 -4.39
C LEU A 67 8.88 -25.65 -3.80
N ALA A 68 8.25 -26.81 -3.57
CA ALA A 68 8.91 -28.00 -3.04
C ALA A 68 9.82 -28.63 -4.10
N GLY A 69 9.31 -28.83 -5.32
CA GLY A 69 10.08 -29.35 -6.43
C GLY A 69 11.19 -28.38 -6.90
N ALA A 70 10.96 -27.07 -6.82
CA ALA A 70 12.01 -26.08 -7.07
C ALA A 70 13.14 -26.16 -6.05
N LEU A 71 12.80 -26.26 -4.76
CA LEU A 71 13.79 -26.41 -3.68
C LEU A 71 14.62 -27.69 -3.85
N ALA A 72 13.99 -28.80 -4.24
CA ALA A 72 14.69 -30.05 -4.52
C ALA A 72 15.70 -29.91 -5.66
N ASP A 73 15.32 -29.22 -6.75
CA ASP A 73 16.24 -28.99 -7.87
C ASP A 73 17.41 -28.06 -7.48
N TYR A 74 17.17 -27.00 -6.71
CA TYR A 74 18.26 -26.14 -6.25
C TYR A 74 19.21 -26.86 -5.28
N ASN A 75 18.69 -27.71 -4.39
CA ASN A 75 19.53 -28.53 -3.52
C ASN A 75 20.37 -29.52 -4.34
N LEU A 76 19.78 -30.18 -5.34
CA LEU A 76 20.52 -31.06 -6.24
C LEU A 76 21.62 -30.32 -7.01
N ALA A 77 21.34 -29.11 -7.51
CA ALA A 77 22.36 -28.27 -8.16
C ALA A 77 23.53 -27.97 -7.21
N LEU A 78 23.26 -27.71 -5.92
CA LEU A 78 24.26 -27.44 -4.89
C LEU A 78 25.00 -28.70 -4.40
N GLU A 79 24.39 -29.88 -4.49
CA GLU A 79 25.08 -31.16 -4.26
C GLU A 79 26.10 -31.44 -5.36
N ILE A 80 25.78 -31.09 -6.62
CA ILE A 80 26.68 -31.28 -7.75
C ILE A 80 27.79 -30.21 -7.76
N ASP A 81 27.44 -28.94 -7.52
CA ASP A 81 28.38 -27.84 -7.39
C ASP A 81 28.06 -26.93 -6.18
N PRO A 82 28.74 -27.14 -5.04
CA PRO A 82 28.57 -26.31 -3.83
C PRO A 82 28.98 -24.84 -3.99
N ARG A 83 29.56 -24.44 -5.13
CA ARG A 83 29.97 -23.07 -5.46
C ARG A 83 29.04 -22.37 -6.45
N TYR A 84 27.94 -23.00 -6.84
CA TYR A 84 27.01 -22.45 -7.81
C TYR A 84 26.13 -21.33 -7.20
N ALA A 85 26.62 -20.09 -7.26
CA ALA A 85 26.01 -18.91 -6.65
C ALA A 85 24.52 -18.71 -7.01
N ARG A 86 24.14 -18.97 -8.26
CA ARG A 86 22.75 -18.82 -8.74
C ARG A 86 21.77 -19.77 -8.05
N ALA A 87 22.18 -20.99 -7.71
CA ALA A 87 21.30 -21.89 -6.96
C ALA A 87 21.09 -21.44 -5.51
N TYR A 88 22.11 -20.88 -4.84
CA TYR A 88 21.90 -20.23 -3.54
C TYR A 88 20.93 -19.06 -3.66
N ASN A 89 21.12 -18.15 -4.62
CA ASN A 89 20.17 -17.05 -4.84
C ASN A 89 18.73 -17.55 -5.05
N ASN A 90 18.54 -18.54 -5.91
CA ASN A 90 17.19 -19.03 -6.21
C ASN A 90 16.58 -19.80 -5.04
N ARG A 91 17.40 -20.54 -4.27
CA ARG A 91 16.96 -21.17 -3.03
C ARG A 91 16.55 -20.14 -1.97
N GLY A 92 17.33 -19.06 -1.82
CA GLY A 92 17.03 -17.95 -0.93
C GLY A 92 15.66 -17.31 -1.23
N LEU A 93 15.32 -17.13 -2.51
CA LEU A 93 13.99 -16.67 -2.92
C LEU A 93 12.88 -17.62 -2.47
N ILE A 94 13.07 -18.94 -2.59
CA ILE A 94 12.09 -19.92 -2.11
C ILE A 94 11.94 -19.88 -0.58
N GLN A 95 13.04 -19.70 0.15
CA GLN A 95 13.01 -19.54 1.61
C GLN A 95 12.23 -18.28 2.01
N GLN A 96 12.46 -17.16 1.32
CA GLN A 96 11.72 -15.92 1.51
C GLN A 96 10.22 -16.10 1.27
N CYS A 97 9.81 -16.76 0.17
CA CYS A 97 8.41 -17.08 -0.11
C CYS A 97 7.76 -17.94 0.99
N LYS A 98 8.54 -18.75 1.70
CA LYS A 98 8.09 -19.56 2.85
C LYS A 98 8.11 -18.80 4.18
N GLY A 99 8.53 -17.53 4.19
CA GLY A 99 8.69 -16.71 5.39
C GLY A 99 9.96 -16.99 6.19
N ASN A 100 10.85 -17.87 5.71
CA ASN A 100 12.13 -18.15 6.37
C ASN A 100 13.17 -17.09 5.98
N LEU A 101 13.07 -15.91 6.59
CA LEU A 101 13.93 -14.77 6.27
C LEU A 101 15.40 -15.00 6.63
N ASP A 102 15.69 -15.69 7.73
CA ASP A 102 17.07 -15.99 8.13
C ASP A 102 17.75 -16.96 7.15
N GLY A 103 17.03 -18.00 6.72
CA GLY A 103 17.50 -18.90 5.67
C GLY A 103 17.71 -18.20 4.33
N ALA A 104 16.82 -17.28 3.96
CA ALA A 104 16.96 -16.47 2.76
C ALA A 104 18.23 -15.59 2.82
N LEU A 105 18.45 -14.88 3.94
CA LEU A 105 19.65 -14.07 4.13
C LEU A 105 20.94 -14.90 4.07
N ALA A 106 20.96 -16.08 4.70
CA ALA A 106 22.12 -16.97 4.64
C ALA A 106 22.44 -17.39 3.21
N ASP A 107 21.42 -17.76 2.43
CA ASP A 107 21.58 -18.14 1.02
C ASP A 107 22.03 -16.96 0.15
N PHE A 108 21.45 -15.76 0.31
CA PHE A 108 21.88 -14.59 -0.45
C PHE A 108 23.30 -14.15 -0.09
N ASN A 109 23.68 -14.20 1.19
CA ASN A 109 25.05 -13.94 1.61
C ASN A 109 26.01 -14.92 0.94
N ARG A 110 25.67 -16.21 0.93
CA ARG A 110 26.49 -17.23 0.29
C ARG A 110 26.60 -17.03 -1.21
N ALA A 111 25.52 -16.64 -1.89
CA ALA A 111 25.54 -16.30 -3.31
C ALA A 111 26.51 -15.13 -3.59
N ILE A 112 26.48 -14.09 -2.77
CA ILE A 112 27.34 -12.89 -2.90
C ILE A 112 28.81 -13.21 -2.62
N GLU A 113 29.09 -14.06 -1.61
CA GLU A 113 30.46 -14.55 -1.33
C GLU A 113 31.05 -15.32 -2.50
N LEU A 114 30.23 -16.11 -3.19
CA LEU A 114 30.64 -16.94 -4.33
C LEU A 114 30.75 -16.13 -5.62
N ASP A 115 29.87 -15.14 -5.81
CA ASP A 115 29.85 -14.23 -6.94
C ASP A 115 29.44 -12.82 -6.51
N SER A 116 30.44 -11.98 -6.26
CA SER A 116 30.24 -10.58 -5.86
C SER A 116 29.67 -9.67 -6.96
N THR A 117 29.49 -10.20 -8.18
CA THR A 117 28.93 -9.48 -9.35
C THR A 117 27.48 -9.86 -9.64
N LEU A 118 26.92 -10.82 -8.89
CA LEU A 118 25.54 -11.27 -9.04
C LEU A 118 24.55 -10.22 -8.51
N SER A 119 24.19 -9.25 -9.36
CA SER A 119 23.32 -8.12 -9.02
C SER A 119 21.97 -8.53 -8.41
N GLN A 120 21.40 -9.66 -8.85
CA GLN A 120 20.14 -10.19 -8.33
C GLN A 120 20.25 -10.63 -6.87
N ALA A 121 21.40 -11.14 -6.43
CA ALA A 121 21.57 -11.56 -5.03
C ALA A 121 21.58 -10.36 -4.09
N TYR A 122 22.20 -9.25 -4.48
CA TYR A 122 22.10 -7.99 -3.74
C TYR A 122 20.66 -7.48 -3.71
N PHE A 123 19.97 -7.45 -4.86
CA PHE A 123 18.59 -6.97 -4.94
C PHE A 123 17.64 -7.78 -4.03
N ASN A 124 17.78 -9.11 -4.04
CA ASN A 124 16.95 -9.99 -3.25
C ASN A 124 17.28 -9.87 -1.75
N ARG A 125 18.57 -9.78 -1.38
CA ARG A 125 18.98 -9.55 0.01
C ARG A 125 18.48 -8.21 0.53
N ALA A 126 18.52 -7.16 -0.29
CA ALA A 126 17.99 -5.85 0.03
C ALA A 126 16.50 -5.92 0.39
N GLY A 127 15.71 -6.66 -0.37
CA GLY A 127 14.28 -6.87 -0.09
C GLY A 127 14.03 -7.55 1.25
N VAL A 128 14.85 -8.53 1.64
CA VAL A 128 14.74 -9.18 2.96
C VAL A 128 15.19 -8.26 4.09
N ARG A 129 16.26 -7.48 3.89
CA ARG A 129 16.70 -6.47 4.87
C ARG A 129 15.64 -5.39 5.09
N TYR A 130 15.01 -4.91 4.01
CA TYR A 130 13.91 -3.97 4.08
C TYR A 130 12.73 -4.53 4.90
N ALA A 131 12.33 -5.77 4.64
CA ALA A 131 11.27 -6.45 5.41
C ALA A 131 11.61 -6.62 6.91
N ARG A 132 12.90 -6.60 7.27
CA ARG A 132 13.39 -6.62 8.66
C ARG A 132 13.63 -5.22 9.24
N HIS A 133 13.23 -4.16 8.54
CA HIS A 133 13.53 -2.76 8.89
C HIS A 133 15.02 -2.42 8.97
N ASP A 134 15.92 -3.23 8.39
CA ASP A 134 17.33 -2.85 8.16
C ASP A 134 17.42 -1.97 6.90
N LEU A 135 16.97 -0.71 7.04
CA LEU A 135 16.87 0.24 5.93
C LEU A 135 18.24 0.64 5.37
N ASP A 136 19.27 0.71 6.22
CA ASP A 136 20.62 1.08 5.79
C ASP A 136 21.28 -0.06 5.02
N GLY A 137 21.19 -1.29 5.53
CA GLY A 137 21.69 -2.47 4.83
C GLY A 137 20.93 -2.74 3.53
N ALA A 138 19.61 -2.47 3.48
CA ALA A 138 18.83 -2.55 2.26
C ALA A 138 19.28 -1.49 1.24
N SER A 139 19.49 -0.25 1.68
CA SER A 139 19.96 0.84 0.81
C SER A 139 21.31 0.52 0.18
N ALA A 140 22.25 0.00 0.98
CA ALA A 140 23.58 -0.39 0.49
C ALA A 140 23.51 -1.48 -0.59
N ASP A 141 22.65 -2.49 -0.39
CA ASP A 141 22.49 -3.58 -1.36
C ASP A 141 21.79 -3.11 -2.64
N TYR A 142 20.75 -2.26 -2.56
CA TYR A 142 20.12 -1.69 -3.76
C TYR A 142 21.09 -0.78 -4.53
N ALA A 143 21.89 0.03 -3.83
CA ALA A 143 22.96 0.82 -4.47
C ALA A 143 23.94 -0.10 -5.21
N ARG A 144 24.34 -1.22 -4.61
CA ARG A 144 25.20 -2.19 -5.26
C ARG A 144 24.55 -2.86 -6.47
N THR A 145 23.24 -3.13 -6.43
CA THR A 145 22.49 -3.60 -7.62
C THR A 145 22.57 -2.60 -8.77
N ILE A 146 22.40 -1.31 -8.48
CA ILE A 146 22.50 -0.22 -9.49
C ILE A 146 23.90 -0.15 -10.09
N GLU A 147 24.95 -0.26 -9.27
CA GLU A 147 26.33 -0.26 -9.76
C GLU A 147 26.63 -1.43 -10.70
N LEU A 148 26.10 -2.61 -10.40
CA LEU A 148 26.36 -3.85 -11.15
C LEU A 148 25.53 -3.97 -12.43
N ASP A 149 24.27 -3.52 -12.43
CA ASP A 149 23.38 -3.57 -13.59
C ASP A 149 22.51 -2.30 -13.69
N PRO A 150 23.09 -1.16 -14.10
CA PRO A 150 22.40 0.13 -14.09
C PRO A 150 21.21 0.19 -15.05
N LYS A 151 21.23 -0.60 -16.13
CA LYS A 151 20.17 -0.57 -17.16
C LYS A 151 18.91 -1.32 -16.73
N SER A 152 19.03 -2.32 -15.86
CA SER A 152 17.88 -3.04 -15.29
C SER A 152 17.48 -2.56 -13.89
N ALA A 153 18.05 -1.45 -13.42
CA ALA A 153 17.94 -1.03 -12.03
C ALA A 153 16.66 -0.26 -11.65
N SER A 154 15.64 -0.19 -12.52
CA SER A 154 14.40 0.56 -12.23
C SER A 154 13.76 0.15 -10.90
N ALA A 155 13.71 -1.15 -10.61
CA ALA A 155 13.15 -1.65 -9.34
C ALA A 155 14.01 -1.25 -8.12
N ALA A 156 15.34 -1.24 -8.26
CA ALA A 156 16.25 -0.86 -7.18
C ALA A 156 16.14 0.63 -6.86
N TYR A 157 16.06 1.49 -7.89
CA TYR A 157 15.79 2.91 -7.70
C TYR A 157 14.41 3.16 -7.05
N ASN A 158 13.37 2.44 -7.47
CA ASN A 158 12.06 2.55 -6.81
C ASN A 158 12.15 2.21 -5.32
N SER A 159 12.83 1.12 -4.97
CA SER A 159 12.98 0.71 -3.56
C SER A 159 13.85 1.67 -2.75
N LEU A 160 14.87 2.30 -3.34
CA LEU A 160 15.60 3.38 -2.67
C LEU A 160 14.71 4.61 -2.44
N GLY A 161 13.85 4.94 -3.39
CA GLY A 161 12.84 5.99 -3.25
C GLY A 161 11.88 5.69 -2.09
N ASP A 162 11.43 4.44 -1.96
CA ASP A 162 10.58 3.99 -0.85
C ASP A 162 11.32 4.15 0.49
N ILE A 163 12.56 3.67 0.61
CA ILE A 163 13.38 3.82 1.83
C ILE A 163 13.59 5.29 2.22
N LYS A 164 13.88 6.16 1.25
CA LYS A 164 14.07 7.59 1.52
C LYS A 164 12.76 8.26 1.94
N SER A 165 11.64 7.87 1.35
CA SER A 165 10.31 8.34 1.76
C SER A 165 10.00 7.90 3.20
N ASP A 166 10.32 6.67 3.58
CA ASP A 166 10.17 6.18 4.97
C ASP A 166 11.02 6.98 5.96
N LYS A 167 12.15 7.52 5.50
CA LYS A 167 13.04 8.42 6.26
C LYS A 167 12.64 9.90 6.17
N ASN A 168 11.50 10.22 5.56
CA ASN A 168 11.03 11.59 5.27
C ASN A 168 11.94 12.42 4.36
N ASP A 169 12.90 11.82 3.65
CA ASP A 169 13.69 12.46 2.59
C ASP A 169 12.92 12.42 1.26
N PHE A 170 11.83 13.18 1.18
CA PHE A 170 10.97 13.22 -0.02
C PHE A 170 11.68 13.80 -1.25
N ALA A 171 12.64 14.70 -1.05
CA ALA A 171 13.43 15.28 -2.14
C ALA A 171 14.39 14.25 -2.74
N GLY A 172 15.10 13.49 -1.90
CA GLY A 172 15.94 12.38 -2.34
C GLY A 172 15.12 11.24 -2.94
N ALA A 173 13.98 10.91 -2.35
CA ALA A 173 13.06 9.91 -2.89
C ALA A 173 12.57 10.27 -4.30
N GLY A 174 12.17 11.54 -4.50
CA GLY A 174 11.73 12.04 -5.80
C GLY A 174 12.78 11.89 -6.91
N LYS A 175 14.08 12.02 -6.57
CA LYS A 175 15.18 11.77 -7.52
C LYS A 175 15.27 10.30 -7.91
N ASP A 176 15.24 9.40 -6.94
CA ASP A 176 15.32 7.95 -7.21
C ASP A 176 14.10 7.45 -7.97
N TYR A 177 12.88 7.87 -7.60
CA TYR A 177 11.68 7.54 -8.36
C TYR A 177 11.76 8.05 -9.81
N SER A 178 12.34 9.23 -10.03
CA SER A 178 12.52 9.76 -11.39
C SER A 178 13.50 8.91 -12.20
N GLN A 179 14.59 8.43 -11.59
CA GLN A 179 15.50 7.46 -12.24
C GLN A 179 14.80 6.13 -12.52
N ALA A 180 13.96 5.64 -11.61
CA ALA A 180 13.17 4.43 -11.83
C ALA A 180 12.21 4.57 -13.03
N ILE A 181 11.58 5.74 -13.18
CA ILE A 181 10.67 6.08 -14.29
C ILE A 181 11.44 6.23 -15.61
N GLU A 182 12.62 6.84 -15.59
CA GLU A 182 13.47 7.00 -16.78
C GLU A 182 13.88 5.64 -17.35
N LEU A 183 14.28 4.70 -16.49
CA LEU A 183 14.64 3.33 -16.88
C LEU A 183 13.42 2.49 -17.29
N ASN A 184 12.26 2.71 -16.65
CA ASN A 184 11.02 2.01 -16.97
C ASN A 184 9.82 2.96 -16.88
N PRO A 185 9.39 3.56 -18.01
CA PRO A 185 8.23 4.45 -18.04
C PRO A 185 6.90 3.79 -17.66
N LYS A 186 6.84 2.45 -17.54
CA LYS A 186 5.67 1.70 -17.06
C LYS A 186 5.72 1.36 -15.57
N ASN A 187 6.64 1.96 -14.81
CA ASN A 187 6.71 1.75 -13.37
C ASN A 187 5.66 2.61 -12.62
N ALA A 188 4.42 2.11 -12.54
CA ALA A 188 3.32 2.80 -11.86
C ALA A 188 3.60 3.10 -10.37
N LYS A 189 4.34 2.22 -9.68
CA LYS A 189 4.70 2.41 -8.27
C LYS A 189 5.60 3.63 -8.08
N ALA A 190 6.59 3.82 -8.96
CA ALA A 190 7.49 4.96 -8.89
C ALA A 190 6.75 6.29 -9.14
N TYR A 191 5.79 6.34 -10.07
CA TYR A 191 4.92 7.50 -10.23
C TYR A 191 4.12 7.78 -8.95
N ASN A 192 3.47 6.75 -8.38
CA ASN A 192 2.71 6.93 -7.15
C ASN A 192 3.59 7.38 -5.97
N GLY A 193 4.78 6.80 -5.79
CA GLY A 193 5.73 7.20 -4.75
C GLY A 193 6.21 8.65 -4.92
N ARG A 194 6.56 9.06 -6.14
CA ARG A 194 6.92 10.45 -6.44
C ARG A 194 5.77 11.42 -6.21
N GLY A 195 4.55 11.03 -6.60
CA GLY A 195 3.33 11.79 -6.35
C GLY A 195 3.08 11.99 -4.85
N TYR A 196 3.30 10.95 -4.04
CA TYR A 196 3.20 11.05 -2.59
C TYR A 196 4.21 12.04 -2.00
N GLY A 197 5.48 11.96 -2.41
CA GLY A 197 6.50 12.91 -1.98
C GLY A 197 6.14 14.36 -2.32
N LYS A 198 5.66 14.61 -3.54
CA LYS A 198 5.17 15.94 -3.97
C LYS A 198 3.99 16.43 -3.14
N GLN A 199 3.03 15.55 -2.85
CA GLN A 199 1.86 15.89 -2.03
C GLN A 199 2.29 16.33 -0.62
N VAL A 200 3.20 15.61 0.02
CA VAL A 200 3.73 15.99 1.35
C VAL A 200 4.47 17.32 1.30
N GLN A 201 5.14 17.62 0.20
CA GLN A 201 5.80 18.90 -0.05
C GLN A 201 4.83 20.03 -0.47
N GLY A 202 3.53 19.76 -0.58
CA GLY A 202 2.50 20.73 -0.94
C GLY A 202 2.29 20.95 -2.45
N ASP A 203 3.05 20.26 -3.32
CA ASP A 203 2.83 20.26 -4.77
C ASP A 203 1.69 19.30 -5.15
N LEU A 204 0.46 19.73 -4.87
CA LEU A 204 -0.74 18.94 -5.15
C LEU A 204 -0.97 18.72 -6.64
N ASP A 205 -0.61 19.69 -7.49
CA ASP A 205 -0.77 19.58 -8.94
C ASP A 205 0.18 18.55 -9.54
N GLY A 206 1.46 18.61 -9.17
CA GLY A 206 2.45 17.63 -9.57
C GLY A 206 2.17 16.24 -9.01
N ALA A 207 1.60 16.15 -7.80
CA ALA A 207 1.16 14.89 -7.22
C ALA A 207 0.02 14.25 -8.02
N ILE A 208 -1.04 15.02 -8.32
CA ILE A 208 -2.18 14.54 -9.12
C ILE A 208 -1.73 14.12 -10.52
N ALA A 209 -0.79 14.85 -11.14
CA ALA A 209 -0.24 14.48 -12.44
C ALA A 209 0.48 13.12 -12.41
N ASP A 210 1.29 12.86 -11.38
CA ASP A 210 1.96 11.56 -11.23
C ASP A 210 0.97 10.44 -10.91
N TYR A 211 -0.03 10.67 -10.05
CA TYR A 211 -1.07 9.68 -9.78
C TYR A 211 -1.91 9.34 -11.02
N ASN A 212 -2.19 10.32 -11.89
CA ASN A 212 -2.87 10.06 -13.16
C ASN A 212 -2.07 9.09 -14.03
N LEU A 213 -0.74 9.26 -14.12
CA LEU A 213 0.13 8.36 -14.87
C LEU A 213 0.18 6.96 -14.23
N ALA A 214 0.25 6.87 -12.89
CA ALA A 214 0.20 5.60 -12.19
C ALA A 214 -1.10 4.83 -12.48
N ILE A 215 -2.25 5.52 -12.45
CA ILE A 215 -3.57 4.94 -12.74
C ILE A 215 -3.72 4.56 -14.22
N GLN A 216 -3.16 5.36 -15.14
CA GLN A 216 -3.17 5.03 -16.57
C GLN A 216 -2.40 3.73 -16.86
N ILE A 217 -1.32 3.49 -16.12
CA ILE A 217 -0.52 2.26 -16.26
C ILE A 217 -1.20 1.07 -15.57
N ASN A 218 -1.79 1.27 -14.39
CA ASN A 218 -2.49 0.25 -13.63
C ASN A 218 -3.66 0.86 -12.84
N ASP A 219 -4.87 0.68 -13.36
CA ASP A 219 -6.10 1.22 -12.79
C ASP A 219 -6.72 0.32 -11.71
N GLN A 220 -6.17 -0.87 -11.49
CA GLN A 220 -6.67 -1.88 -10.53
C GLN A 220 -6.06 -1.74 -9.14
N SER A 221 -5.19 -0.75 -8.90
CA SER A 221 -4.58 -0.49 -7.59
C SER A 221 -5.46 0.47 -6.77
N PRO A 222 -6.12 0.03 -5.68
CA PRO A 222 -6.92 0.92 -4.84
C PRO A 222 -6.07 2.04 -4.23
N LEU A 223 -4.79 1.77 -3.94
CA LEU A 223 -3.85 2.74 -3.37
C LEU A 223 -3.68 3.98 -4.26
N PHE A 224 -3.64 3.81 -5.58
CA PHE A 224 -3.39 4.93 -6.49
C PHE A 224 -4.59 5.88 -6.55
N HIS A 225 -5.81 5.32 -6.59
CA HIS A 225 -7.04 6.10 -6.50
C HIS A 225 -7.17 6.77 -5.13
N MET A 226 -6.86 6.06 -4.04
CA MET A 226 -6.86 6.63 -2.69
C MET A 226 -5.96 7.87 -2.59
N ASN A 227 -4.72 7.75 -3.05
CA ASN A 227 -3.74 8.84 -3.00
C ASN A 227 -4.17 10.04 -3.85
N ARG A 228 -4.68 9.80 -5.07
CA ARG A 228 -5.22 10.89 -5.92
C ARG A 228 -6.45 11.54 -5.30
N GLY A 229 -7.35 10.75 -4.72
CA GLY A 229 -8.55 11.24 -4.04
C GLY A 229 -8.20 12.16 -2.87
N ASN A 230 -7.22 11.76 -2.05
CA ASN A 230 -6.71 12.58 -0.95
C ASN A 230 -6.09 13.90 -1.46
N ALA A 231 -5.27 13.86 -2.51
CA ALA A 231 -4.68 15.07 -3.10
C ALA A 231 -5.73 16.01 -3.70
N ARG A 232 -6.75 15.46 -4.40
CA ARG A 232 -7.89 16.22 -4.93
C ARG A 232 -8.72 16.85 -3.83
N GLN A 233 -9.01 16.13 -2.75
CA GLN A 233 -9.70 16.67 -1.58
C GLN A 233 -8.92 17.85 -0.98
N ALA A 234 -7.61 17.68 -0.77
CA ALA A 234 -6.74 18.75 -0.25
C ALA A 234 -6.73 19.98 -1.17
N LYS A 235 -6.86 19.79 -2.49
CA LYS A 235 -6.99 20.86 -3.48
C LYS A 235 -8.39 21.48 -3.54
N GLY A 236 -9.39 20.87 -2.89
CA GLY A 236 -10.79 21.29 -2.94
C GLY A 236 -11.59 20.73 -4.13
N ASP A 237 -11.00 19.84 -4.93
CA ASP A 237 -11.70 19.09 -5.98
C ASP A 237 -12.51 17.93 -5.36
N LEU A 238 -13.62 18.28 -4.71
CA LEU A 238 -14.45 17.33 -3.97
C LEU A 238 -15.12 16.30 -4.89
N SER A 239 -15.55 16.71 -6.09
CA SER A 239 -16.19 15.80 -7.05
C SER A 239 -15.20 14.77 -7.58
N GLY A 240 -13.97 15.19 -7.93
CA GLY A 240 -12.91 14.29 -8.34
C GLY A 240 -12.48 13.35 -7.21
N ALA A 241 -12.39 13.84 -5.97
CA ALA A 241 -12.09 13.01 -4.80
C ALA A 241 -13.17 11.95 -4.54
N ILE A 242 -14.46 12.32 -4.63
CA ILE A 242 -15.59 11.38 -4.49
C ILE A 242 -15.53 10.28 -5.56
N ALA A 243 -15.20 10.62 -6.81
CA ALA A 243 -15.05 9.64 -7.88
C ALA A 243 -13.91 8.65 -7.58
N ASP A 244 -12.76 9.15 -7.11
CA ASP A 244 -11.61 8.32 -6.74
C ASP A 244 -11.93 7.37 -5.58
N PHE A 245 -12.51 7.87 -4.48
CA PHE A 245 -12.89 7.02 -3.35
C PHE A 245 -13.99 6.01 -3.72
N THR A 246 -14.89 6.37 -4.65
CA THR A 246 -15.85 5.41 -5.20
C THR A 246 -15.14 4.29 -5.93
N ARG A 247 -14.15 4.61 -6.77
CA ARG A 247 -13.34 3.60 -7.46
C ARG A 247 -12.57 2.71 -6.49
N VAL A 248 -12.06 3.26 -5.38
CA VAL A 248 -11.45 2.46 -4.31
C VAL A 248 -12.45 1.46 -3.74
N MET A 249 -13.69 1.89 -3.46
CA MET A 249 -14.73 1.00 -2.91
C MET A 249 -15.25 -0.03 -3.92
N GLU A 250 -15.14 0.21 -5.23
CA GLU A 250 -15.41 -0.81 -6.25
C GLU A 250 -14.35 -1.91 -6.27
N LEU A 251 -13.08 -1.53 -6.08
CA LEU A 251 -11.94 -2.46 -6.07
C LEU A 251 -11.78 -3.17 -4.72
N ASP A 252 -12.05 -2.46 -3.62
CA ASP A 252 -12.02 -2.95 -2.24
C ASP A 252 -13.28 -2.46 -1.48
N PRO A 253 -14.40 -3.22 -1.54
CA PRO A 253 -15.65 -2.85 -0.88
C PRO A 253 -15.56 -2.71 0.64
N LYS A 254 -14.51 -3.25 1.28
CA LYS A 254 -14.32 -3.16 2.73
C LYS A 254 -13.35 -2.04 3.13
N SER A 255 -12.97 -1.18 2.20
CA SER A 255 -12.08 -0.05 2.48
C SER A 255 -12.76 1.00 3.37
N VAL A 256 -12.46 0.93 4.67
CA VAL A 256 -12.98 1.83 5.70
C VAL A 256 -12.53 3.26 5.46
N TYR A 257 -11.26 3.45 5.06
CA TYR A 257 -10.68 4.76 4.78
C TYR A 257 -11.34 5.44 3.58
N ALA A 258 -11.61 4.69 2.50
CA ALA A 258 -12.24 5.25 1.30
C ALA A 258 -13.67 5.70 1.61
N CYS A 259 -14.43 4.86 2.31
CA CYS A 259 -15.79 5.19 2.72
C CYS A 259 -15.81 6.41 3.65
N PHE A 260 -14.89 6.47 4.61
CA PHE A 260 -14.77 7.62 5.51
C PHE A 260 -14.43 8.91 4.75
N ASN A 261 -13.38 8.90 3.91
CA ASN A 261 -12.95 10.10 3.18
C ASN A 261 -14.01 10.56 2.18
N ARG A 262 -14.73 9.62 1.53
CA ARG A 262 -15.86 9.97 0.66
C ARG A 262 -17.01 10.61 1.45
N GLY A 263 -17.32 10.09 2.64
CA GLY A 263 -18.29 10.69 3.57
C GLY A 263 -17.90 12.12 3.98
N VAL A 264 -16.62 12.36 4.26
CA VAL A 264 -16.08 13.70 4.54
C VAL A 264 -16.25 14.62 3.32
N CYS A 265 -15.90 14.17 2.10
CA CYS A 265 -16.11 14.96 0.88
C CYS A 265 -17.60 15.27 0.63
N TYR A 266 -18.51 14.33 0.90
CA TYR A 266 -19.94 14.58 0.82
C TYR A 266 -20.40 15.62 1.83
N TYR A 267 -19.88 15.59 3.06
CA TYR A 267 -20.17 16.62 4.07
C TYR A 267 -19.71 18.00 3.58
N GLN A 268 -18.46 18.12 3.10
CA GLN A 268 -17.92 19.38 2.57
C GLN A 268 -18.72 19.90 1.36
N SER A 269 -19.27 18.98 0.56
CA SER A 269 -20.16 19.28 -0.58
C SER A 269 -21.62 19.51 -0.17
N GLN A 270 -21.93 19.50 1.14
CA GLN A 270 -23.28 19.65 1.70
C GLN A 270 -24.29 18.56 1.28
N ASN A 271 -23.79 17.40 0.84
CA ASN A 271 -24.58 16.23 0.51
C ASN A 271 -24.76 15.35 1.76
N TRP A 272 -25.63 15.82 2.67
CA TRP A 272 -25.82 15.22 3.99
C TRP A 272 -26.28 13.77 3.95
N THR A 273 -27.15 13.42 3.00
CA THR A 273 -27.71 12.07 2.87
C THR A 273 -26.61 11.06 2.52
N ASN A 274 -25.76 11.38 1.54
CA ASN A 274 -24.67 10.48 1.16
C ASN A 274 -23.56 10.45 2.21
N ALA A 275 -23.26 11.60 2.84
CA ALA A 275 -22.33 11.64 3.97
C ALA A 275 -22.79 10.73 5.12
N LEU A 276 -24.08 10.77 5.46
CA LEU A 276 -24.66 9.93 6.51
C LEU A 276 -24.56 8.45 6.14
N ALA A 277 -24.91 8.09 4.91
CA ALA A 277 -24.87 6.71 4.44
C ALA A 277 -23.45 6.11 4.53
N ASP A 278 -22.44 6.85 4.09
CA ASP A 278 -21.04 6.43 4.14
C ASP A 278 -20.54 6.32 5.59
N LEU A 279 -20.78 7.33 6.44
CA LEU A 279 -20.31 7.28 7.83
C LEU A 279 -21.01 6.19 8.66
N GLN A 280 -22.28 5.90 8.39
CA GLN A 280 -22.98 4.76 8.98
C GLN A 280 -22.42 3.42 8.48
N TYR A 281 -22.09 3.32 7.19
CA TYR A 281 -21.45 2.12 6.65
C TYR A 281 -20.10 1.88 7.31
N ARG A 282 -19.27 2.92 7.45
CA ARG A 282 -18.01 2.88 8.21
C ARG A 282 -18.21 2.39 9.65
N CYS A 283 -19.21 2.90 10.37
CA CYS A 283 -19.51 2.45 11.73
C CYS A 283 -19.96 0.98 11.81
N ARG A 284 -20.62 0.45 10.77
CA ARG A 284 -21.02 -0.97 10.71
C ARG A 284 -19.87 -1.93 10.45
N LEU A 285 -18.82 -1.49 9.74
CA LEU A 285 -17.64 -2.32 9.49
C LEU A 285 -16.84 -2.61 10.77
N ASN A 286 -17.15 -1.94 11.90
CA ASN A 286 -16.51 -2.10 13.21
C ASN A 286 -14.97 -2.14 13.13
N ALA A 287 -14.43 -1.32 12.24
CA ALA A 287 -13.00 -1.27 11.97
C ALA A 287 -12.25 -0.54 13.07
N SER A 288 -11.00 -0.93 13.32
CA SER A 288 -10.08 -0.18 14.16
C SER A 288 -9.93 1.24 13.60
N GLY A 289 -10.26 2.25 14.41
CA GLY A 289 -10.26 3.66 13.98
C GLY A 289 -11.04 4.63 14.86
N GLY A 290 -11.37 4.26 16.10
CA GLY A 290 -12.05 5.13 17.05
C GLY A 290 -13.55 5.34 16.79
N ASP A 291 -14.23 5.84 17.81
CA ASP A 291 -15.69 5.97 17.86
C ASP A 291 -16.22 7.29 17.34
N PHE A 292 -15.36 8.29 17.13
CA PHE A 292 -15.69 9.64 16.70
C PHE A 292 -16.66 9.72 15.51
N PRO A 293 -16.57 8.85 14.48
CA PRO A 293 -17.51 8.91 13.37
C PRO A 293 -18.98 8.65 13.74
N ARG A 294 -19.26 8.08 14.92
CA ARG A 294 -20.62 8.02 15.47
C ARG A 294 -21.15 9.39 15.87
N LEU A 295 -20.29 10.30 16.32
CA LEU A 295 -20.66 11.69 16.62
C LEU A 295 -20.95 12.48 15.33
N TYR A 296 -20.23 12.20 14.23
CA TYR A 296 -20.56 12.79 12.94
C TYR A 296 -21.90 12.25 12.39
N VAL A 297 -22.19 10.96 12.59
CA VAL A 297 -23.51 10.38 12.30
C VAL A 297 -24.59 11.11 13.11
N TRP A 298 -24.35 11.36 14.40
CA TRP A 298 -25.26 12.14 15.24
C TRP A 298 -25.50 13.56 14.70
N VAL A 299 -24.42 14.27 14.30
CA VAL A 299 -24.51 15.60 13.67
C VAL A 299 -25.37 15.56 12.40
N LEU A 300 -25.09 14.63 11.50
CA LEU A 300 -25.79 14.52 10.22
C LEU A 300 -27.26 14.14 10.39
N ARG A 301 -27.57 13.20 11.29
CA ARG A 301 -28.96 12.85 11.62
C ARG A 301 -29.70 14.03 12.22
N THR A 302 -29.09 14.76 13.16
CA THR A 302 -29.70 15.95 13.76
C THR A 302 -30.01 17.01 12.70
N ARG A 303 -29.07 17.25 11.78
CA ARG A 303 -29.26 18.13 10.62
C ARG A 303 -30.39 17.68 9.69
N LEU A 304 -30.61 16.37 9.56
CA LEU A 304 -31.69 15.76 8.77
C LEU A 304 -33.01 15.62 9.56
N ASN A 305 -33.18 16.38 10.65
CA ASN A 305 -34.36 16.34 11.53
C ASN A 305 -34.61 14.97 12.19
N GLN A 306 -33.56 14.18 12.39
CA GLN A 306 -33.58 12.86 13.02
C GLN A 306 -32.89 12.88 14.40
N ARG A 307 -33.08 13.96 15.18
CA ARG A 307 -32.41 14.13 16.47
C ARG A 307 -32.76 13.04 17.48
N VAL A 308 -34.05 12.76 17.70
CA VAL A 308 -34.51 11.74 18.65
C VAL A 308 -33.90 10.35 18.37
N PRO A 309 -33.97 9.81 17.15
CA PRO A 309 -33.33 8.53 16.86
C PRO A 309 -31.79 8.60 16.86
N ALA A 310 -31.17 9.78 16.64
CA ALA A 310 -29.73 9.95 16.79
C ALA A 310 -29.28 9.88 18.24
N ASP A 311 -30.00 10.55 19.14
CA ASP A 311 -29.75 10.53 20.59
C ASP A 311 -29.88 9.09 21.13
N GLN A 312 -30.94 8.38 20.73
CA GLN A 312 -31.14 6.98 21.12
C GLN A 312 -30.02 6.07 20.60
N GLU A 313 -29.65 6.18 19.32
CA GLU A 313 -28.58 5.34 18.73
C GLU A 313 -27.24 5.53 19.45
N LEU A 314 -26.88 6.78 19.77
CA LEU A 314 -25.63 7.11 20.47
C LEU A 314 -25.67 6.63 21.93
N ALA A 315 -26.79 6.81 22.64
CA ALA A 315 -26.97 6.31 24.00
C ALA A 315 -26.88 4.77 24.06
N ASP A 316 -27.62 4.07 23.18
CA ASP A 316 -27.57 2.61 23.09
C ASP A 316 -26.18 2.08 22.76
N TYR A 317 -25.38 2.86 22.01
CA TYR A 317 -23.99 2.51 21.74
C TYR A 317 -23.13 2.59 23.00
N LEU A 318 -23.23 3.71 23.74
CA LEU A 318 -22.49 3.91 24.98
C LEU A 318 -22.81 2.81 26.01
N ASP A 319 -24.09 2.42 26.15
CA ASP A 319 -24.52 1.41 27.12
C ASP A 319 -24.01 0.00 26.77
N ARG A 320 -23.89 -0.33 25.48
CA ARG A 320 -23.45 -1.66 25.01
C ARG A 320 -21.94 -1.82 24.91
N ARG A 321 -21.20 -0.72 24.94
CA ARG A 321 -19.73 -0.72 24.82
C ARG A 321 -19.15 -1.41 26.05
N GLN A 322 -18.68 -2.66 25.90
CA GLN A 322 -17.94 -3.34 26.97
C GLN A 322 -16.67 -2.54 27.26
N SER A 323 -16.46 -2.18 28.53
CA SER A 323 -15.35 -1.38 29.02
C SER A 323 -13.98 -2.00 28.71
N GLY A 324 -13.39 -1.61 27.59
CA GLY A 324 -11.92 -1.50 27.44
C GLY A 324 -11.46 -0.15 28.02
N PRO A 325 -10.15 0.09 28.23
CA PRO A 325 -9.68 1.35 28.83
C PRO A 325 -10.26 2.52 28.03
N PRO A 326 -10.86 3.52 28.72
CA PRO A 326 -11.76 4.44 28.08
C PRO A 326 -10.97 5.36 27.16
N ASP A 327 -11.47 5.52 25.94
CA ASP A 327 -11.31 6.79 25.25
C ASP A 327 -12.24 7.79 25.97
N ALA A 328 -11.85 8.15 27.21
CA ALA A 328 -12.64 8.97 28.13
C ALA A 328 -13.01 10.32 27.50
N TRP A 329 -12.26 10.71 26.48
CA TRP A 329 -12.54 11.89 25.70
C TRP A 329 -13.77 11.72 24.80
N PHE A 330 -13.86 10.64 24.00
CA PHE A 330 -15.03 10.37 23.17
C PHE A 330 -16.33 10.36 24.00
N GLU A 331 -16.32 9.67 25.15
CA GLU A 331 -17.51 9.57 26.02
C GLU A 331 -17.92 10.93 26.57
N LYS A 332 -16.97 11.79 26.93
CA LYS A 332 -17.26 13.17 27.37
C LYS A 332 -17.91 13.99 26.25
N VAL A 333 -17.40 13.89 25.03
CA VAL A 333 -17.99 14.58 23.88
C VAL A 333 -19.40 14.03 23.59
N ALA A 334 -19.58 12.71 23.65
CA ALA A 334 -20.87 12.06 23.48
C ALA A 334 -21.88 12.49 24.56
N ASP A 335 -21.49 12.48 25.82
CA ASP A 335 -22.31 12.93 26.94
C ASP A 335 -22.66 14.43 26.83
N HIS A 336 -21.76 15.25 26.27
CA HIS A 336 -22.05 16.66 26.00
C HIS A 336 -23.14 16.82 24.94
N VAL A 337 -23.04 16.14 23.79
CA VAL A 337 -24.04 16.25 22.72
C VAL A 337 -25.39 15.67 23.14
N LEU A 338 -25.40 14.63 23.98
CA LEU A 338 -26.59 14.06 24.63
C LEU A 338 -27.15 14.93 25.77
N GLY A 339 -26.48 16.02 26.15
CA GLY A 339 -26.94 16.95 27.18
C GLY A 339 -26.73 16.49 28.62
N LYS A 340 -25.97 15.41 28.86
CA LYS A 340 -25.63 14.93 30.21
C LYS A 340 -24.60 15.80 30.91
N ILE A 341 -23.72 16.46 30.15
CA ILE A 341 -22.74 17.43 30.68
C ILE A 341 -22.80 18.78 29.95
N GLY A 342 -22.44 19.85 30.68
CA GLY A 342 -22.33 21.21 30.16
C GLY A 342 -20.96 21.51 29.50
N GLU A 343 -20.87 22.67 28.84
CA GLU A 343 -19.64 23.13 28.14
C GLU A 343 -18.44 23.27 29.09
N SER A 344 -18.65 23.75 30.32
CA SER A 344 -17.58 23.87 31.32
C SER A 344 -16.88 22.53 31.61
N VAL A 345 -17.66 21.45 31.74
CA VAL A 345 -17.12 20.10 31.98
C VAL A 345 -16.44 19.55 30.73
N LEU A 346 -16.99 19.83 29.55
CA LEU A 346 -16.38 19.43 28.27
C LEU A 346 -15.00 20.05 28.10
N PHE A 347 -14.88 21.38 28.25
CA PHE A 347 -13.61 22.09 28.07
C PHE A 347 -12.59 21.77 29.15
N ALA A 348 -13.02 21.57 30.41
CA ALA A 348 -12.12 21.08 31.46
C ALA A 348 -11.60 19.67 31.14
N GLY A 349 -12.41 18.82 30.51
CA GLY A 349 -12.00 17.49 30.06
C GLY A 349 -11.06 17.48 28.85
N ALA A 350 -11.05 18.57 28.05
CA ALA A 350 -10.15 18.73 26.93
C ALA A 350 -8.72 19.12 27.36
N ASP A 351 -8.55 19.59 28.59
CA ASP A 351 -7.24 19.96 29.11
C ASP A 351 -6.32 18.74 29.23
N SER A 352 -5.05 18.94 28.89
CA SER A 352 -4.03 17.91 28.92
C SER A 352 -2.66 18.55 29.12
N THR A 353 -1.77 17.86 29.84
CA THR A 353 -0.36 18.25 29.96
C THR A 353 0.41 18.05 28.66
N ASP A 354 -0.08 17.18 27.77
CA ASP A 354 0.45 17.01 26.42
C ASP A 354 -0.20 18.01 25.47
N ALA A 355 0.63 18.85 24.83
CA ALA A 355 0.17 19.98 24.02
C ALA A 355 -0.60 19.54 22.77
N GLU A 356 -0.16 18.49 22.09
CA GLU A 356 -0.84 17.98 20.88
C GLU A 356 -2.18 17.33 21.23
N THR A 357 -2.22 16.54 22.30
CA THR A 357 -3.48 15.98 22.83
C THR A 357 -4.44 17.10 23.23
N LYS A 358 -3.96 18.13 23.94
CA LYS A 358 -4.79 19.29 24.32
C LYS A 358 -5.33 20.00 23.09
N LYS A 359 -4.47 20.26 22.10
CA LYS A 359 -4.81 20.90 20.83
C LYS A 359 -5.95 20.14 20.12
N SER A 360 -5.78 18.83 19.94
CA SER A 360 -6.77 17.95 19.31
C SER A 360 -8.10 17.92 20.09
N ARG A 361 -8.06 17.71 21.40
CA ARG A 361 -9.29 17.66 22.21
C ARG A 361 -10.04 18.99 22.25
N LEU A 362 -9.33 20.12 22.25
CA LEU A 362 -9.96 21.43 22.17
C LEU A 362 -10.67 21.62 20.83
N GLY A 363 -10.06 21.19 19.73
CA GLY A 363 -10.68 21.19 18.41
C GLY A 363 -12.01 20.44 18.38
N ASP A 364 -12.01 19.18 18.86
CA ASP A 364 -13.23 18.38 19.05
C ASP A 364 -14.28 19.12 19.89
N ALA A 365 -13.88 19.61 21.06
CA ALA A 365 -14.77 20.27 22.00
C ALA A 365 -15.44 21.50 21.38
N TYR A 366 -14.66 22.32 20.68
CA TYR A 366 -15.16 23.49 19.99
C TYR A 366 -16.12 23.11 18.86
N TYR A 367 -15.77 22.14 18.02
CA TYR A 367 -16.65 21.72 16.94
C TYR A 367 -17.99 21.20 17.46
N PHE A 368 -18.00 20.26 18.42
CA PHE A 368 -19.25 19.68 18.91
C PHE A 368 -20.08 20.64 19.77
N ALA A 369 -19.46 21.52 20.56
CA ALA A 369 -20.16 22.60 21.25
C ALA A 369 -20.79 23.59 20.24
N GLY A 370 -20.05 23.95 19.18
CA GLY A 370 -20.53 24.78 18.08
C GLY A 370 -21.74 24.16 17.38
N MET A 371 -21.67 22.87 17.04
CA MET A 371 -22.79 22.14 16.44
C MET A 371 -24.03 22.11 17.34
N LYS A 372 -23.86 21.89 18.64
CA LYS A 372 -24.98 21.89 19.60
C LYS A 372 -25.65 23.26 19.71
N ARG A 373 -24.86 24.33 19.74
CA ARG A 373 -25.35 25.73 19.72
C ARG A 373 -26.07 26.07 18.43
N LEU A 374 -25.51 25.64 17.30
CA LEU A 374 -26.12 25.81 15.99
C LEU A 374 -27.49 25.13 15.91
N PHE A 375 -27.61 23.89 16.38
CA PHE A 375 -28.90 23.18 16.42
C PHE A 375 -29.90 23.76 17.44
N ALA A 376 -29.42 24.58 18.40
CA ALA A 376 -30.27 25.34 19.32
C ALA A 376 -30.65 26.74 18.78
N GLY A 377 -30.17 27.12 17.59
CA GLY A 377 -30.43 28.44 16.98
C GLY A 377 -29.51 29.57 17.45
N ASP A 378 -28.47 29.25 18.23
CA ASP A 378 -27.48 30.22 18.74
C ASP A 378 -26.30 30.33 17.77
N GLU A 379 -26.56 30.91 16.61
CA GLU A 379 -25.59 30.96 15.49
C GLU A 379 -24.34 31.78 15.81
N ALA A 380 -24.46 32.85 16.60
CA ALA A 380 -23.34 33.69 16.97
C ALA A 380 -22.32 32.93 17.85
N VAL A 381 -22.80 32.21 18.87
CA VAL A 381 -21.94 31.39 19.73
C VAL A 381 -21.40 30.19 18.96
N ALA A 382 -22.21 29.58 18.08
CA ALA A 382 -21.74 28.50 17.22
C ALA A 382 -20.59 28.93 16.31
N ALA A 383 -20.69 30.10 15.66
CA ALA A 383 -19.65 30.64 14.80
C ALA A 383 -18.36 30.94 15.57
N ASP A 384 -18.45 31.49 16.78
CA ASP A 384 -17.29 31.71 17.66
C ASP A 384 -16.57 30.38 17.98
N TYR A 385 -17.32 29.33 18.32
CA TYR A 385 -16.74 28.02 18.54
C TYR A 385 -16.10 27.43 17.28
N PHE A 386 -16.72 27.56 16.11
CA PHE A 386 -16.09 27.11 14.87
C PHE A 386 -14.80 27.87 14.55
N HIS A 387 -14.75 29.18 14.79
CA HIS A 387 -13.50 29.93 14.65
C HIS A 387 -12.41 29.46 15.61
N LYS A 388 -12.77 29.13 16.86
CA LYS A 388 -11.85 28.54 17.84
C LYS A 388 -11.37 27.15 17.43
N CYS A 389 -12.25 26.33 16.84
CA CYS A 389 -11.89 25.03 16.25
C CYS A 389 -10.83 25.21 15.15
N LEU A 390 -11.03 26.16 14.22
CA LEU A 390 -10.05 26.43 13.16
C LEU A 390 -8.72 26.97 13.67
N ALA A 391 -8.72 27.65 14.82
CA ALA A 391 -7.50 28.14 15.46
C ALA A 391 -6.78 27.05 16.27
N ALA A 392 -7.51 26.05 16.75
CA ALA A 392 -6.97 24.93 17.50
C ALA A 392 -6.39 23.86 16.58
N GLU A 393 -6.94 23.61 15.40
CA GLU A 393 -6.57 22.44 14.57
C GLU A 393 -5.83 22.76 13.28
N ASP A 394 -5.10 21.77 12.78
CA ASP A 394 -4.54 21.80 11.43
C ASP A 394 -5.60 21.44 10.39
N ARG A 395 -5.40 21.91 9.15
CA ARG A 395 -6.36 21.75 8.04
C ARG A 395 -6.65 20.31 7.62
N THR A 396 -5.91 19.35 8.19
CA THR A 396 -6.02 17.91 7.92
C THR A 396 -7.01 17.20 8.85
N TYR A 397 -7.43 17.85 9.95
CA TYR A 397 -8.41 17.29 10.87
C TYR A 397 -9.84 17.45 10.35
N VAL A 398 -10.70 16.48 10.65
CA VAL A 398 -12.06 16.42 10.10
C VAL A 398 -12.94 17.52 10.69
N GLU A 399 -12.77 17.78 11.99
CA GLU A 399 -13.42 18.84 12.74
C GLU A 399 -13.10 20.22 12.13
N TYR A 400 -11.83 20.50 11.81
CA TYR A 400 -11.45 21.68 11.03
C TYR A 400 -12.23 21.78 9.72
N LEU A 401 -12.27 20.71 8.91
CA LEU A 401 -12.94 20.71 7.61
C LEU A 401 -14.45 20.94 7.76
N PHE A 402 -15.07 20.33 8.77
CA PHE A 402 -16.49 20.44 9.05
C PHE A 402 -16.84 21.83 9.60
N ALA A 403 -16.11 22.35 10.59
CA ALA A 403 -16.26 23.70 11.12
C ALA A 403 -16.11 24.76 10.02
N SER A 404 -15.11 24.60 9.14
CA SER A 404 -14.93 25.48 7.97
C SER A 404 -16.14 25.43 7.02
N THR A 405 -16.68 24.23 6.78
CA THR A 405 -17.87 24.05 5.94
C THR A 405 -19.10 24.72 6.56
N GLU A 406 -19.28 24.59 7.87
CA GLU A 406 -20.39 25.22 8.60
C GLU A 406 -20.29 26.76 8.58
N LEU A 407 -19.10 27.32 8.82
CA LEU A 407 -18.88 28.76 8.70
C LEU A 407 -19.14 29.29 7.29
N GLN A 408 -18.78 28.54 6.25
CA GLN A 408 -19.11 28.90 4.87
C GLN A 408 -20.63 28.89 4.62
N ARG A 409 -21.35 27.96 5.25
CA ARG A 409 -22.81 27.83 5.13
C ARG A 409 -23.55 28.96 5.85
N MET A 410 -23.08 29.37 7.03
CA MET A 410 -23.64 30.50 7.80
C MET A 410 -23.49 31.86 7.11
N ARG A 411 -22.59 31.98 6.12
CA ARG A 411 -22.38 33.22 5.35
C ARG A 411 -23.33 33.37 4.15
N LYS A 412 -24.08 32.32 3.80
CA LYS A 412 -25.06 32.31 2.72
C LYS A 412 -26.45 32.53 3.29
#